data_AF-A0A7K3DLC5-F1
#
_entry.id   AF-A0A7K3DLC5-F1
#
_cell.length_a   1.000
_cell.length_b   1.000
_cell.length_c   1.000
_cell.angle_alpha   90.00
_cell.angle_beta   90.00
_cell.angle_gamma   90.00
#
_symmetry.space_group_name_H-M   'P 1'
#
loop_
_entity.id
_entity.type
_entity.pdbx_description
1 polymer ?
#
loop_
_entity_poly.entity_id
_entity_poly.type
_entity_poly.pdbx_seq_one_letter_code
_entity_poly.pdbx_strand_id
1 'polypeptide(L)'
;TGGMDAFDGAVEAGVSHELTEALVALVGGTEGARVGVAWSPAAGVPAECTDGDAPVEFSPGDLDVLREASARYLHAEPAVFVRVTGTVVRLRRSGPRGEGTVRLHVIAGAEVPHLRMTLDEEAYRIAGHAHLVGLPIRVHGRLESRGGFRRLTGASGVVPVQVEEAERDRLMKSLQENLDFFEEACTGGDEP
;
A
#
# COMPACT_ATOMS: atom_id res chain seq x y z
N THR A 1 31.57 10.99 -4.19
CA THR A 1 30.57 12.06 -3.97
C THR A 1 29.35 11.74 -4.82
N GLY A 2 28.48 10.86 -4.33
CA GLY A 2 27.22 10.53 -4.99
C GLY A 2 26.17 11.54 -4.54
N GLY A 3 25.79 12.46 -5.43
CA GLY A 3 24.62 13.31 -5.22
C GLY A 3 23.33 12.51 -5.44
N MET A 4 22.19 13.10 -5.09
CA MET A 4 20.86 12.47 -5.26
C MET A 4 20.57 12.02 -6.70
N ASP A 5 21.25 12.59 -7.70
CA ASP A 5 21.17 12.19 -9.11
C ASP A 5 21.54 10.72 -9.35
N ALA A 6 22.42 10.15 -8.52
CA ALA A 6 22.78 8.73 -8.60
C ALA A 6 21.61 7.81 -8.21
N PHE A 7 20.73 8.28 -7.31
CA PHE A 7 19.55 7.54 -6.89
C PHE A 7 18.44 7.57 -7.94
N ASP A 8 18.28 8.69 -8.66
CA ASP A 8 17.27 8.79 -9.72
C ASP A 8 17.52 7.79 -10.87
N GLY A 9 18.78 7.62 -11.30
CA GLY A 9 19.14 6.60 -12.30
C GLY A 9 19.07 5.16 -11.78
N ALA A 10 19.18 4.96 -10.46
CA ALA A 10 19.15 3.65 -9.84
C ALA A 10 17.72 3.06 -9.75
N VAL A 11 16.68 3.88 -9.93
CA VAL A 11 15.28 3.40 -9.99
C VAL A 11 15.08 2.44 -11.17
N GLU A 12 15.66 2.74 -12.34
CA GLU A 12 15.61 1.83 -13.50
C GLU A 12 16.33 0.50 -13.24
N ALA A 13 17.31 0.50 -12.33
CA ALA A 13 18.01 -0.69 -11.86
C ALA A 13 17.30 -1.40 -10.68
N GLY A 14 16.10 -0.95 -10.28
CA GLY A 14 15.26 -1.59 -9.28
C GLY A 14 15.41 -1.08 -7.85
N VAL A 15 16.08 0.06 -7.63
CA VAL A 15 16.12 0.67 -6.29
C VAL A 15 14.78 1.30 -5.94
N SER A 16 14.24 0.99 -4.76
CA SER A 16 12.94 1.46 -4.29
C SER A 16 12.99 2.03 -2.87
N HIS A 17 11.89 2.68 -2.46
CA HIS A 17 11.65 3.13 -1.09
C HIS A 17 11.83 2.00 -0.07
N GLU A 18 11.24 0.83 -0.33
CA GLU A 18 11.28 -0.34 0.54
C GLU A 18 12.69 -0.91 0.67
N LEU A 19 13.48 -0.92 -0.40
CA LEU A 19 14.88 -1.33 -0.35
C LEU A 19 15.68 -0.39 0.56
N THR A 20 15.50 0.93 0.42
CA THR A 20 16.19 1.90 1.27
C THR A 20 15.79 1.80 2.74
N GLU A 21 14.50 1.58 3.04
CA GLU A 21 14.02 1.35 4.41
C GLU A 21 14.59 0.06 5.01
N ALA A 22 14.64 -1.03 4.23
CA ALA A 22 15.23 -2.29 4.67
C ALA A 22 16.72 -2.13 5.02
N LEU A 23 17.47 -1.38 4.20
CA LEU A 23 18.88 -1.08 4.48
C LEU A 23 19.04 -0.23 5.75
N VAL A 24 18.19 0.80 5.94
CA VAL A 24 18.19 1.60 7.18
C VAL A 24 17.94 0.72 8.41
N ALA A 25 16.99 -0.22 8.32
CA ALA A 25 16.67 -1.15 9.40
C ALA A 25 17.82 -2.13 9.70
N LEU A 26 18.51 -2.63 8.67
CA LEU A 26 19.64 -3.56 8.83
C LEU A 26 20.90 -2.91 9.39
N VAL A 27 21.19 -1.67 8.99
CA VAL A 27 22.39 -0.93 9.40
C VAL A 27 22.17 -0.19 10.72
N GLY A 28 20.94 0.22 11.02
CA GLY A 28 20.58 0.95 12.22
C GLY A 28 20.98 0.23 13.50
N GLY A 29 21.73 0.92 14.36
CA GLY A 29 22.20 0.36 15.64
C GLY A 29 23.41 -0.58 15.53
N THR A 30 24.01 -0.70 14.34
CA THR A 30 25.28 -1.43 14.11
C THR A 30 26.45 -0.44 13.94
N GLU A 31 27.69 -0.93 14.06
CA GLU A 31 28.88 -0.14 13.72
C GLU A 31 29.14 -0.10 12.19
N GLY A 32 28.39 -0.90 11.44
CA GLY A 32 28.49 -1.10 10.00
C GLY A 32 27.95 -2.49 9.61
N ALA A 33 27.50 -2.63 8.37
CA ALA A 33 26.95 -3.88 7.85
C ALA A 33 27.48 -4.20 6.45
N ARG A 34 27.61 -5.49 6.13
CA ARG A 34 27.89 -5.96 4.77
C ARG A 34 26.69 -6.71 4.24
N VAL A 35 26.08 -6.20 3.18
CA VAL A 35 24.85 -6.74 2.61
C VAL A 35 25.18 -7.35 1.25
N GLY A 36 24.90 -8.65 1.10
CA GLY A 36 25.07 -9.38 -0.16
C GLY A 36 23.77 -10.09 -0.55
N VAL A 37 23.61 -10.32 -1.85
CA VAL A 37 22.47 -11.08 -2.41
C VAL A 37 23.04 -12.29 -3.14
N ALA A 38 22.38 -13.43 -3.03
CA ALA A 38 22.78 -14.66 -3.70
C ALA A 38 21.57 -15.32 -4.36
N TRP A 39 21.79 -15.97 -5.50
CA TRP A 39 20.76 -16.75 -6.17
C TRP A 39 20.42 -18.02 -5.37
N SER A 40 19.16 -18.42 -5.40
CA SER A 40 18.76 -19.69 -4.78
C SER A 40 19.45 -20.85 -5.47
N PRO A 41 20.13 -21.76 -4.73
CA PRO A 41 20.80 -22.91 -5.33
C PRO A 41 19.87 -23.81 -6.16
N ALA A 42 18.58 -23.85 -5.79
CA ALA A 42 17.58 -24.67 -6.48
C ALA A 42 17.07 -24.04 -7.78
N ALA A 43 17.08 -22.71 -7.89
CA ALA A 43 16.65 -21.99 -9.09
C ALA A 43 17.80 -21.75 -10.07
N GLY A 44 19.03 -21.71 -9.57
CA GLY A 44 20.20 -21.36 -10.37
C GLY A 44 20.22 -19.87 -10.75
N VAL A 45 21.24 -19.51 -11.52
CA VAL A 45 21.50 -18.13 -11.96
C VAL A 45 20.91 -17.96 -13.37
N PRO A 46 20.07 -16.95 -13.63
CA PRO A 46 19.58 -16.66 -14.98
C PRO A 46 20.72 -16.39 -15.97
N ALA A 47 20.51 -16.70 -17.25
CA ALA A 47 21.57 -16.64 -18.27
C ALA A 47 22.13 -15.22 -18.50
N GLU A 48 21.35 -14.17 -18.25
CA GLU A 48 21.80 -12.78 -18.35
C GLU A 48 22.39 -12.23 -17.03
N CYS A 49 22.43 -13.02 -15.96
CA CYS A 49 22.87 -12.57 -14.63
C CYS A 49 24.23 -13.13 -14.23
N THR A 50 24.95 -12.36 -13.42
CA THR A 50 26.17 -12.80 -12.73
C THR A 50 25.82 -13.37 -11.36
N ASP A 51 26.62 -14.34 -10.92
CA ASP A 51 26.60 -14.85 -9.56
C ASP A 51 27.80 -14.30 -8.78
N GLY A 52 27.59 -14.01 -7.50
CA GLY A 52 28.69 -13.66 -6.60
C GLY A 52 29.18 -12.21 -6.66
N ASP A 53 28.29 -11.24 -6.83
CA ASP A 53 28.65 -9.83 -6.59
C ASP A 53 29.14 -9.64 -5.14
N ALA A 54 30.19 -8.85 -4.97
CA ALA A 54 30.79 -8.61 -3.67
C ALA A 54 29.75 -7.91 -2.75
N PRO A 55 29.65 -8.32 -1.47
CA PRO A 55 28.79 -7.65 -0.51
C PRO A 55 29.10 -6.16 -0.43
N VAL A 56 28.06 -5.34 -0.42
CA VAL A 56 28.16 -3.89 -0.29
C VAL A 56 28.29 -3.52 1.19
N GLU A 57 29.29 -2.70 1.51
CA GLU A 57 29.50 -2.20 2.87
C GLU A 57 28.68 -0.93 3.11
N PHE A 58 28.03 -0.89 4.27
CA PHE A 58 27.27 0.25 4.76
C PHE A 58 27.80 0.65 6.13
N SER A 59 27.87 1.96 6.35
CA SER A 59 28.25 2.56 7.62
C SER A 59 27.08 3.35 8.24
N PRO A 60 27.13 3.66 9.53
CA PRO A 60 26.15 4.55 10.15
C PRO A 60 26.05 5.93 9.48
N GLY A 61 27.12 6.39 8.81
CA GLY A 61 27.15 7.65 8.07
C GLY A 61 26.25 7.65 6.83
N ASP A 62 25.89 6.48 6.31
CA ASP A 62 25.04 6.33 5.12
C ASP A 62 23.53 6.39 5.46
N LEU A 63 23.17 6.33 6.74
CA LEU A 63 21.77 6.27 7.17
C LEU A 63 20.98 7.53 6.79
N ASP A 64 21.59 8.71 6.87
CA ASP A 64 20.88 9.96 6.57
C ASP A 64 20.58 10.09 5.08
N VAL A 65 21.53 9.72 4.20
CA VAL A 65 21.29 9.74 2.75
C VAL A 65 20.30 8.66 2.32
N LEU A 66 20.30 7.50 2.96
CA LEU A 66 19.31 6.44 2.70
C LEU A 66 17.90 6.88 3.10
N ARG A 67 17.74 7.59 4.23
CA ARG A 67 16.44 8.17 4.63
C ARG A 67 15.98 9.27 3.67
N GLU A 68 16.89 10.10 3.20
CA GLU A 68 16.57 11.14 2.21
C GLU A 68 16.14 10.52 0.87
N ALA A 69 16.84 9.49 0.40
CA ALA A 69 16.49 8.73 -0.80
C ALA A 69 15.13 8.03 -0.64
N SER A 70 14.89 7.38 0.50
CA SER A 70 13.61 6.76 0.86
C SER A 70 12.46 7.76 0.77
N ALA A 71 12.61 8.95 1.38
CA ALA A 71 11.62 10.00 1.30
C ALA A 71 11.40 10.48 -0.14
N ARG A 72 12.48 10.67 -0.90
CA ARG A 72 12.40 11.09 -2.31
C ARG A 72 11.67 10.07 -3.17
N TYR A 73 11.97 8.78 -3.05
CA TYR A 73 11.28 7.72 -3.79
C TYR A 73 9.79 7.66 -3.47
N LEU A 74 9.43 7.82 -2.20
CA LEU A 74 8.02 7.90 -1.81
C LEU A 74 7.31 9.12 -2.42
N HIS A 75 7.99 10.26 -2.54
CA HIS A 75 7.42 11.46 -3.18
C HIS A 75 7.41 11.35 -4.72
N ALA A 76 8.33 10.58 -5.29
CA ALA A 76 8.45 10.35 -6.73
C ALA A 76 7.55 9.21 -7.23
N GLU A 77 6.99 8.37 -6.35
CA GLU A 77 6.07 7.29 -6.73
C GLU A 77 4.89 7.91 -7.53
N PRO A 78 4.73 7.55 -8.81
CA PRO A 78 3.76 8.22 -9.67
C PRO A 78 2.34 8.02 -9.13
N ALA A 79 1.61 9.13 -8.94
CA ALA A 79 0.20 9.10 -8.60
C ALA A 79 -0.60 8.59 -9.81
N VAL A 80 -0.91 7.29 -9.84
CA VAL A 80 -1.61 6.66 -10.98
C VAL A 80 -3.10 6.95 -10.90
N PHE A 81 -3.68 7.43 -11.99
CA PHE A 81 -5.14 7.53 -12.10
C PHE A 81 -5.75 6.13 -12.22
N VAL A 82 -6.60 5.77 -11.27
CA VAL A 82 -7.24 4.46 -11.19
C VAL A 82 -8.76 4.58 -11.12
N ARG A 83 -9.44 3.51 -11.55
CA ARG A 83 -10.87 3.29 -11.35
C ARG A 83 -11.02 2.10 -10.42
N VAL A 84 -11.35 2.35 -9.16
CA VAL A 84 -11.43 1.32 -8.12
C VAL A 84 -12.88 0.90 -7.93
N THR A 85 -13.11 -0.41 -7.76
CA THR A 85 -14.39 -0.96 -7.29
C THR A 85 -14.14 -1.60 -5.92
N GLY A 86 -14.99 -1.32 -4.95
CA GLY A 86 -14.83 -1.88 -3.61
C GLY A 86 -16.05 -1.69 -2.71
N THR A 87 -16.06 -2.39 -1.57
CA THR A 87 -17.08 -2.24 -0.54
C THR A 87 -16.66 -1.20 0.49
N VAL A 88 -17.62 -0.40 0.92
CA VAL A 88 -17.40 0.55 2.02
C VAL A 88 -17.37 -0.23 3.32
N VAL A 89 -16.26 -0.15 4.05
CA VAL A 89 -16.08 -0.83 5.35
C VAL A 89 -16.11 0.14 6.53
N ARG A 90 -15.84 1.43 6.29
CA ARG A 90 -15.93 2.45 7.35
C ARG A 90 -16.26 3.82 6.77
N LEU A 91 -17.13 4.53 7.48
CA LEU A 91 -17.55 5.90 7.20
C LEU A 91 -17.30 6.75 8.45
N ARG A 92 -16.71 7.94 8.29
CA ARG A 92 -16.52 8.90 9.37
C ARG A 92 -16.68 10.33 8.84
N ARG A 93 -17.55 11.11 9.49
CA ARG A 93 -17.70 12.55 9.28
C ARG A 93 -17.90 13.28 10.61
N SER A 94 -17.43 14.51 10.69
CA SER A 94 -17.43 15.33 11.91
C SER A 94 -18.81 15.91 12.24
N GLY A 95 -19.67 16.09 11.23
CA GLY A 95 -21.00 16.68 11.36
C GLY A 95 -21.97 16.17 10.28
N PRO A 96 -23.22 16.65 10.27
CA PRO A 96 -24.24 16.16 9.34
C PRO A 96 -24.02 16.60 7.88
N ARG A 97 -23.14 17.58 7.65
CA ARG A 97 -22.80 18.17 6.35
C ARG A 97 -21.29 18.27 6.17
N GLY A 98 -20.88 18.52 4.92
CA GLY A 98 -19.50 18.64 4.52
C GLY A 98 -18.85 17.30 4.16
N GLU A 99 -17.54 17.37 3.94
CA GLU A 99 -16.75 16.21 3.54
C GLU A 99 -16.73 15.11 4.60
N GLY A 100 -16.53 13.88 4.14
CA GLY A 100 -16.37 12.74 5.00
C GLY A 100 -15.28 11.80 4.51
N THR A 101 -14.70 11.06 5.45
CA THR A 101 -13.68 10.06 5.15
C THR A 101 -14.31 8.68 5.01
N VAL A 102 -13.88 7.95 3.98
CA VAL A 102 -14.35 6.61 3.67
C VAL A 102 -13.16 5.66 3.61
N ARG A 103 -13.31 4.48 4.20
CA ARG A 103 -12.41 3.34 4.02
C ARG A 103 -13.12 2.31 3.15
N LEU A 104 -12.44 1.89 2.10
CA LEU A 104 -12.86 0.87 1.17
C LEU A 104 -12.03 -0.40 1.35
N HIS A 105 -12.69 -1.54 1.24
CA HIS A 105 -12.05 -2.80 0.90
C HIS A 105 -12.10 -2.95 -0.62
N VAL A 106 -10.95 -3.10 -1.26
CA VAL A 106 -10.85 -3.08 -2.72
C VAL A 106 -11.15 -4.46 -3.27
N ILE A 107 -11.96 -4.48 -4.32
CA ILE A 107 -12.33 -5.69 -5.06
C ILE A 107 -11.57 -5.73 -6.38
N ALA A 108 -11.50 -4.59 -7.08
CA ALA A 108 -10.88 -4.50 -8.39
C ALA A 108 -10.35 -3.09 -8.67
N GLY A 109 -9.38 -3.01 -9.60
CA GLY A 109 -8.85 -1.76 -10.12
C GLY A 109 -7.68 -1.15 -9.34
N ALA A 110 -7.25 -1.79 -8.25
CA ALA A 110 -5.98 -1.53 -7.57
C ALA A 110 -5.52 -2.79 -6.81
N GLU A 111 -4.22 -3.10 -6.85
CA GLU A 111 -3.62 -4.23 -6.13
C GLU A 111 -3.31 -3.88 -4.67
N VAL A 112 -4.31 -3.37 -3.95
CA VAL A 112 -4.19 -2.95 -2.56
C VAL A 112 -5.42 -3.41 -1.79
N PRO A 113 -5.31 -3.98 -0.58
CA PRO A 113 -6.47 -4.55 0.10
C PRO A 113 -7.45 -3.48 0.61
N HIS A 114 -6.91 -2.33 1.03
CA HIS A 114 -7.69 -1.25 1.61
C HIS A 114 -7.27 0.10 1.07
N LEU A 115 -8.25 0.98 0.93
CA LEU A 115 -8.04 2.33 0.43
C LEU A 115 -8.79 3.34 1.27
N ARG A 116 -8.15 4.49 1.54
CA ARG A 116 -8.79 5.63 2.22
C ARG A 116 -9.00 6.78 1.24
N MET A 117 -10.15 7.44 1.33
CA MET A 117 -10.43 8.66 0.57
C MET A 117 -11.22 9.67 1.38
N THR A 118 -11.17 10.92 0.94
CA THR A 118 -12.09 11.97 1.36
C THR A 118 -13.09 12.16 0.23
N LEU A 119 -14.37 12.14 0.56
CA LEU A 119 -15.46 12.41 -0.37
C LEU A 119 -16.13 13.72 0.00
N ASP A 120 -16.60 14.44 -1.02
CA ASP A 120 -17.52 15.56 -0.81
C ASP A 120 -18.86 15.07 -0.23
N GLU A 121 -19.73 16.02 0.10
CA GLU A 121 -20.99 15.73 0.77
C GLU A 121 -21.90 14.80 -0.05
N GLU A 122 -21.95 14.97 -1.37
CA GLU A 122 -22.83 14.20 -2.26
C GLU A 122 -22.30 12.77 -2.42
N ALA A 123 -21.03 12.63 -2.79
CA ALA A 123 -20.37 11.34 -2.94
C ALA A 123 -20.36 10.56 -1.62
N TYR A 124 -20.19 11.23 -0.47
CA TYR A 124 -20.27 10.59 0.84
C TYR A 124 -21.67 10.03 1.12
N ARG A 125 -22.74 10.77 0.77
CA ARG A 125 -24.12 10.25 0.90
C ARG A 125 -24.36 9.03 0.02
N ILE A 126 -23.82 9.00 -1.19
CA ILE A 126 -23.93 7.85 -2.11
C ILE A 126 -23.21 6.64 -1.51
N ALA A 127 -21.97 6.82 -1.04
CA ALA A 127 -21.21 5.76 -0.37
C ALA A 127 -21.93 5.23 0.89
N GLY A 128 -22.57 6.13 1.65
CA GLY A 128 -23.41 5.77 2.80
C GLY A 128 -24.59 4.89 2.42
N HIS A 129 -25.35 5.26 1.38
CA HIS A 129 -26.46 4.43 0.92
C HIS A 129 -25.98 3.08 0.39
N ALA A 130 -24.93 3.05 -0.43
CA ALA A 130 -24.37 1.82 -0.97
C ALA A 130 -23.95 0.85 0.14
N HIS A 131 -23.30 1.36 1.20
CA HIS A 131 -22.98 0.57 2.39
C HIS A 131 -24.22 -0.02 3.06
N LEU A 132 -25.27 0.78 3.26
CA LEU A 132 -26.51 0.33 3.91
C LEU A 132 -27.23 -0.77 3.12
N VAL A 133 -27.15 -0.74 1.78
CA VAL A 133 -27.77 -1.75 0.91
C VAL A 133 -26.80 -2.87 0.49
N GLY A 134 -25.60 -2.92 1.05
CA GLY A 134 -24.61 -3.96 0.75
C GLY A 134 -24.04 -3.93 -0.68
N LEU A 135 -24.09 -2.78 -1.35
CA LEU A 135 -23.56 -2.62 -2.69
C LEU A 135 -22.14 -2.03 -2.66
N PRO A 136 -21.20 -2.54 -3.48
CA PRO A 136 -19.93 -1.89 -3.70
C PRO A 136 -20.12 -0.60 -4.49
N ILE A 137 -19.13 0.28 -4.38
CA ILE A 137 -19.04 1.51 -5.15
C ILE A 137 -17.87 1.44 -6.12
N ARG A 138 -18.02 2.15 -7.23
CA ARG A 138 -16.95 2.45 -8.17
C ARG A 138 -16.59 3.92 -8.06
N VAL A 139 -15.30 4.21 -8.11
CA VAL A 139 -14.75 5.55 -7.87
C VAL A 139 -13.47 5.75 -8.64
N HIS A 140 -13.24 6.99 -9.06
CA HIS A 140 -12.05 7.43 -9.77
C HIS A 140 -11.19 8.31 -8.89
N GLY A 141 -9.88 8.25 -9.08
CA GLY A 141 -8.98 9.23 -8.50
C GLY A 141 -7.52 8.83 -8.72
N ARG A 142 -6.62 9.51 -8.03
CA ARG A 142 -5.19 9.20 -8.05
C ARG A 142 -4.84 8.33 -6.85
N LEU A 143 -4.23 7.18 -7.11
CA LEU A 143 -3.70 6.30 -6.09
C LEU A 143 -2.34 6.82 -5.63
N GLU A 144 -2.21 7.09 -4.34
CA GLU A 144 -0.99 7.58 -3.72
C GLU A 144 -0.59 6.65 -2.56
N SER A 145 0.71 6.40 -2.40
CA SER A 145 1.27 5.77 -1.20
C SER A 145 1.66 6.85 -0.20
N ARG A 146 1.15 6.80 1.04
CA ARG A 146 1.60 7.71 2.09
C ARG A 146 1.59 7.01 3.45
N GLY A 147 2.77 6.73 3.98
CA GLY A 147 2.96 6.23 5.36
C GLY A 147 2.27 4.89 5.63
N GLY A 148 2.47 3.91 4.73
CA GLY A 148 1.94 2.54 4.89
C GLY A 148 0.46 2.35 4.53
N PHE A 149 -0.25 3.43 4.13
CA PHE A 149 -1.61 3.34 3.64
C PHE A 149 -1.73 3.87 2.21
N ARG A 150 -2.59 3.21 1.44
CA ARG A 150 -2.95 3.63 0.08
C ARG A 150 -4.14 4.59 0.16
N ARG A 151 -3.98 5.77 -0.44
CA ARG A 151 -4.99 6.83 -0.46
C ARG A 151 -5.43 7.08 -1.90
N LEU A 152 -6.73 7.34 -2.08
CA LEU A 152 -7.24 7.88 -3.33
C LEU A 152 -7.51 9.38 -3.14
N THR A 153 -6.81 10.21 -3.91
CA THR A 153 -7.01 11.66 -3.95
C THR A 153 -7.80 12.06 -5.19
N GLY A 154 -8.50 13.20 -5.15
CA GLY A 154 -9.37 13.64 -6.24
C GLY A 154 -10.52 12.66 -6.53
N ALA A 155 -11.03 12.01 -5.47
CA ALA A 155 -12.06 11.00 -5.58
C ALA A 155 -13.33 11.58 -6.24
N SER A 156 -13.77 10.98 -7.35
CA SER A 156 -14.91 11.46 -8.13
C SER A 156 -15.64 10.31 -8.83
N GLY A 157 -16.85 10.58 -9.34
CA GLY A 157 -17.66 9.59 -10.05
C GLY A 157 -18.08 8.40 -9.18
N VAL A 158 -18.36 8.66 -7.89
CA VAL A 158 -18.81 7.64 -6.95
C VAL A 158 -20.19 7.13 -7.36
N VAL A 159 -20.26 5.87 -7.76
CA VAL A 159 -21.52 5.22 -8.18
C VAL A 159 -21.65 3.83 -7.55
N PRO A 160 -22.83 3.45 -7.03
CA PRO A 160 -23.10 2.08 -6.63
C PRO A 160 -23.05 1.15 -7.85
N VAL A 161 -22.50 -0.04 -7.69
CA VAL A 161 -22.40 -1.03 -8.76
C VAL A 161 -23.12 -2.31 -8.32
N GLN A 162 -24.00 -2.81 -9.20
CA GLN A 162 -24.56 -4.15 -9.07
C GLN A 162 -23.48 -5.15 -9.46
N VAL A 163 -23.15 -6.07 -8.56
CA VAL A 163 -22.25 -7.19 -8.86
C VAL A 163 -23.09 -8.44 -8.95
N GLU A 164 -22.80 -9.30 -9.92
CA GLU A 164 -23.47 -10.60 -10.05
C GLU A 164 -23.37 -11.41 -8.75
N GLU A 165 -24.43 -12.16 -8.44
CA GLU A 165 -24.62 -12.89 -7.18
C GLU A 165 -23.45 -13.84 -6.86
N ALA A 166 -22.87 -14.48 -7.87
CA ALA A 166 -21.72 -15.37 -7.71
C ALA A 166 -20.43 -14.65 -7.26
N GLU A 167 -20.27 -13.39 -7.64
CA GLU A 167 -19.13 -12.57 -7.22
C GLU A 167 -19.41 -11.92 -5.86
N ARG A 168 -20.66 -11.53 -5.57
CA ARG A 168 -21.11 -11.16 -4.21
C ARG A 168 -20.88 -12.28 -3.20
N ASP A 169 -21.16 -13.54 -3.53
CA ASP A 169 -20.96 -14.67 -2.60
C ASP A 169 -19.48 -14.95 -2.34
N ARG A 170 -18.63 -14.84 -3.37
CA ARG A 170 -17.17 -14.90 -3.19
C ARG A 170 -16.66 -13.76 -2.32
N LEU A 171 -17.22 -12.56 -2.50
CA LEU A 171 -16.88 -11.36 -1.73
C LEU A 171 -17.33 -11.45 -0.26
N MET A 172 -18.52 -11.99 0.00
CA MET A 172 -18.98 -12.24 1.37
C MET A 172 -18.10 -13.28 2.07
N LYS A 173 -17.69 -14.32 1.34
CA LYS A 173 -16.80 -15.35 1.87
C LYS A 173 -15.41 -14.81 2.19
N SER A 174 -14.81 -14.00 1.31
CA SER A 174 -13.50 -13.37 1.59
C SER A 174 -13.55 -12.34 2.72
N LEU A 175 -14.70 -11.71 2.95
CA LEU A 175 -14.90 -10.74 4.03
C LEU A 175 -14.98 -11.45 5.40
N GLN A 176 -15.66 -12.59 5.48
CA GLN A 176 -15.73 -13.43 6.69
C GLN A 176 -14.36 -13.99 7.07
N GLU A 177 -13.62 -14.58 6.11
CA GLU A 177 -12.28 -15.15 6.36
C GLU A 177 -11.28 -14.11 6.91
N ASN A 178 -11.44 -12.83 6.56
CA ASN A 178 -10.59 -11.74 7.07
C ASN A 178 -11.06 -11.15 8.41
N LEU A 179 -12.35 -11.26 8.75
CA LEU A 179 -12.86 -10.86 10.07
C LEU A 179 -12.43 -11.88 11.14
N ASP A 180 -12.45 -13.17 10.81
CA ASP A 180 -12.00 -14.25 11.70
C ASP A 180 -10.51 -14.08 12.06
N PHE A 181 -9.68 -13.61 11.12
CA PHE A 181 -8.27 -13.28 11.37
C PHE A 181 -8.07 -12.11 12.37
N PHE A 182 -9.06 -11.22 12.52
CA PHE A 182 -9.01 -10.11 13.46
C PHE A 182 -9.50 -10.49 14.87
N GLU A 183 -10.43 -11.43 14.97
CA GLU A 183 -10.96 -11.87 16.27
C GLU A 183 -9.94 -12.73 17.03
N GLU A 184 -9.10 -13.49 16.32
CA GLU A 184 -8.01 -14.29 16.90
C GLU A 184 -6.82 -13.44 17.40
N ALA A 185 -6.64 -12.23 16.87
CA ALA A 185 -5.59 -11.30 17.31
C ALA A 185 -5.96 -10.49 18.57
N CYS A 186 -7.24 -10.47 18.99
CA CYS A 186 -7.72 -9.72 20.15
C CYS A 186 -8.19 -10.59 21.32
N THR A 187 -8.17 -11.92 21.19
CA THR A 187 -8.59 -12.86 22.25
C THR A 187 -7.42 -13.59 22.93
N GLY A 188 -6.17 -13.30 22.55
CA GLY A 188 -4.97 -13.93 23.13
C GLY A 188 -4.45 -13.31 24.44
N GLY A 189 -5.34 -12.89 25.34
CA GLY A 189 -4.90 -12.20 26.55
C GLY A 189 -5.94 -12.13 27.66
N ASP A 190 -6.50 -13.27 28.07
CA ASP A 190 -7.04 -13.45 29.41
C ASP A 190 -7.18 -14.94 29.71
N GLU A 191 -6.27 -15.47 30.53
CA GLU A 191 -6.45 -16.74 31.26
C GLU A 191 -5.42 -16.79 32.42
N PRO A 192 -5.73 -17.46 33.54
CA PRO A 192 -6.64 -17.05 34.61
C PRO A 192 -5.93 -16.62 35.91
#